data_AF-A0A7V4G1H2-F1
#
_entry.id   AF-A0A7V4G1H2-F1
#
_cell.length_a   1.000
_cell.length_b   1.000
_cell.length_c   1.000
_cell.angle_alpha   90.00
_cell.angle_beta   90.00
_cell.angle_gamma   90.00
#
_symmetry.space_group_name_H-M   'P 1'
#
loop_
_entity.id
_entity.type
_entity.pdbx_description
1 polymer ?
#
loop_
_entity_poly.entity_id
_entity_poly.type
_entity_poly.pdbx_seq_one_letter_code
_entity_poly.pdbx_strand_id
1 'polypeptide(L)'
;MTGHSLFRALLWLQLAAWPALTASCVLPVGPKFEDPPGNTPPYLANSNPPEGAVLTGDSLLIEALVGDTDQDDILMGRWLIDYPPFDPSLSRLAQEFRLPSTGRAERGVVRFAPSCVDHLIATGLASHRVTLSIADRPFL
;
A
#
# COMPACT_ATOMS: atom_id res chain seq x y z
N MET A 1 -49.57 -50.57 27.94
CA MET A 1 -49.63 -50.35 26.47
C MET A 1 -50.56 -49.17 26.30
N THR A 2 -50.20 -47.94 25.96
CA THR A 2 -49.31 -47.29 24.98
C THR A 2 -49.32 -45.80 25.39
N GLY A 3 -48.36 -44.91 25.22
CA GLY A 3 -47.15 -44.80 24.44
C GLY A 3 -46.65 -43.37 24.69
N HIS A 4 -45.42 -43.24 25.15
CA HIS A 4 -44.73 -41.96 25.39
C HIS A 4 -44.27 -41.38 24.06
N SER A 5 -44.50 -40.09 23.79
CA SER A 5 -43.58 -39.31 22.92
C SER A 5 -43.86 -37.80 22.99
N LEU A 6 -43.45 -37.17 24.08
CA LEU A 6 -43.24 -35.72 24.17
C LEU A 6 -41.72 -35.53 24.20
N PHE A 7 -41.06 -35.33 23.06
CA PHE A 7 -39.74 -34.69 22.99
C PHE A 7 -39.42 -34.43 21.51
N ARG A 8 -40.12 -33.45 20.91
CA ARG A 8 -39.71 -32.92 19.60
C ARG A 8 -38.61 -31.88 19.82
N ALA A 9 -37.40 -32.38 19.71
CA ALA A 9 -36.15 -31.73 19.32
C ALA A 9 -36.19 -30.19 19.21
N LEU A 10 -35.68 -29.52 20.24
CA LEU A 10 -35.04 -28.21 20.12
C LEU A 10 -33.81 -28.39 19.23
N LEU A 11 -33.98 -28.24 17.91
CA LEU A 11 -32.88 -28.24 16.97
C LEU A 11 -32.22 -26.86 17.04
N TRP A 12 -31.18 -26.82 17.86
CA TRP A 12 -30.15 -25.80 18.02
C TRP A 12 -29.91 -25.01 16.72
N LEU A 13 -30.35 -23.76 16.70
CA LEU A 13 -29.81 -22.73 15.81
C LEU A 13 -28.35 -22.53 16.19
N GLN A 14 -27.46 -23.37 15.67
CA GLN A 14 -26.05 -23.05 15.63
C GLN A 14 -25.89 -21.98 14.56
N LEU A 15 -26.08 -20.73 14.97
CA LEU A 15 -25.49 -19.58 14.30
C LEU A 15 -23.99 -19.88 14.22
N ALA A 16 -23.56 -20.40 13.06
CA ALA A 16 -22.17 -20.46 12.70
C ALA A 16 -21.68 -19.01 12.74
N ALA A 17 -21.11 -18.63 13.88
CA ALA A 17 -20.29 -17.45 13.99
C ALA A 17 -19.09 -17.71 13.11
N TRP A 18 -19.23 -17.44 11.81
CA TRP A 18 -18.10 -17.28 10.94
C TRP A 18 -17.21 -16.24 11.62
N PRO A 19 -15.96 -16.57 11.97
CA PRO A 19 -15.03 -15.53 12.36
C PRO A 19 -15.00 -14.58 11.18
N ALA A 20 -15.53 -13.37 11.37
CA ALA A 20 -15.27 -12.28 10.46
C ALA A 20 -13.74 -12.22 10.38
N LEU A 21 -13.18 -12.65 9.26
CA LEU A 21 -11.78 -12.45 8.94
C LEU A 21 -11.60 -10.93 8.91
N THR A 22 -11.27 -10.35 10.05
CA THR A 22 -11.00 -8.93 10.19
C THR A 22 -9.80 -8.65 9.29
N ALA A 23 -10.06 -7.95 8.20
CA ALA A 23 -9.09 -7.57 7.20
C ALA A 23 -7.90 -6.85 7.86
N SER A 24 -6.74 -7.50 7.91
CA SER A 24 -5.50 -6.80 8.29
C SER A 24 -4.73 -6.50 7.01
N CYS A 25 -5.02 -5.35 6.41
CA CYS A 25 -4.21 -4.79 5.33
C CYS A 25 -2.90 -4.31 5.93
N VAL A 26 -1.96 -5.24 6.06
CA VAL A 26 -0.62 -4.93 6.53
C VAL A 26 0.20 -4.48 5.36
N LEU A 27 0.70 -3.24 5.39
CA LEU A 27 1.43 -2.65 4.25
C LEU A 27 2.87 -2.28 4.60
N PRO A 28 3.90 -3.03 4.14
CA PRO A 28 5.28 -2.56 4.16
C PRO A 28 5.48 -1.39 3.20
N VAL A 29 6.13 -0.32 3.67
CA VAL A 29 6.47 0.86 2.87
C VAL A 29 7.94 0.79 2.44
N GLY A 30 8.24 1.04 1.16
CA GLY A 30 9.63 1.31 0.78
C GLY A 30 9.78 1.96 -0.59
N PRO A 31 10.79 2.82 -0.78
CA PRO A 31 11.05 3.46 -2.06
C PRO A 31 11.69 2.49 -3.07
N LYS A 32 11.49 2.79 -4.35
CA LYS A 32 12.22 2.20 -5.48
C LYS A 32 12.65 3.33 -6.43
N PHE A 33 13.95 3.49 -6.60
CA PHE A 33 14.52 4.48 -7.52
C PHE A 33 14.86 3.80 -8.84
N GLU A 34 14.51 4.43 -9.97
CA GLU A 34 14.76 3.92 -11.32
C GLU A 34 15.34 5.01 -12.21
N ASP A 35 16.66 5.00 -12.41
CA ASP A 35 17.33 6.08 -13.16
C ASP A 35 18.05 5.57 -14.43
N PRO A 36 18.13 6.41 -15.48
CA PRO A 36 18.96 6.17 -16.64
C PRO A 36 20.46 6.19 -16.28
N PRO A 37 21.31 5.53 -17.10
CA PRO A 37 22.75 5.64 -16.94
C PRO A 37 23.21 7.11 -17.05
N GLY A 38 23.89 7.61 -16.03
CA GLY A 38 24.54 8.92 -16.05
C GLY A 38 23.80 10.07 -15.36
N ASN A 39 22.63 9.82 -14.76
CA ASN A 39 21.98 10.79 -13.85
C ASN A 39 22.11 10.34 -12.39
N THR A 40 22.12 11.28 -11.44
CA THR A 40 22.15 10.91 -10.01
C THR A 40 20.76 10.45 -9.61
N PRO A 41 20.61 9.32 -8.89
CA PRO A 41 19.31 8.88 -8.48
C PRO A 41 18.65 9.84 -7.48
N PRO A 42 17.33 10.05 -7.55
CA PRO A 42 16.58 10.66 -6.47
C PRO A 42 16.76 9.88 -5.16
N TYR A 43 16.46 10.52 -4.04
CA TYR A 43 16.61 9.91 -2.72
C TYR A 43 15.43 10.20 -1.80
N LEU A 44 15.26 9.34 -0.81
CA LEU A 44 14.32 9.51 0.28
C LEU A 44 15.06 10.16 1.45
N ALA A 45 14.80 11.44 1.71
CA ALA A 45 15.43 12.16 2.82
C ALA A 45 14.81 11.74 4.17
N ASN A 46 13.50 11.55 4.21
CA ASN A 46 12.77 11.13 5.40
C ASN A 46 11.43 10.48 5.02
N SER A 47 10.89 9.64 5.92
CA SER A 47 9.54 9.08 5.77
C SER A 47 8.85 8.90 7.11
N ASN A 48 7.52 9.03 7.10
CA ASN A 48 6.65 8.69 8.21
C ASN A 48 5.44 7.88 7.69
N PRO A 49 5.27 6.61 8.07
CA PRO A 49 6.18 5.84 8.93
C PRO A 49 7.56 5.64 8.27
N PRO A 50 8.59 5.24 9.03
CA PRO A 50 9.90 4.97 8.45
C PRO A 50 9.83 3.85 7.41
N GLU A 51 10.75 3.87 6.45
CA GLU A 51 10.93 2.79 5.47
C GLU A 51 11.02 1.42 6.16
N GLY A 52 10.33 0.43 5.58
CA GLY A 52 10.21 -0.93 6.11
C GLY A 52 9.14 -1.09 7.19
N ALA A 53 8.51 -0.01 7.65
CA ALA A 53 7.44 -0.10 8.64
C ALA A 53 6.23 -0.86 8.09
N VAL A 54 5.64 -1.63 8.99
CA VAL A 54 4.38 -2.37 8.79
C VAL A 54 3.24 -1.46 9.21
N LEU A 55 2.44 -1.01 8.26
CA LEU A 55 1.19 -0.32 8.53
C LEU A 55 0.12 -1.33 8.95
N THR A 56 -0.67 -1.02 9.99
CA THR A 56 -1.79 -1.87 10.42
C THR A 56 -3.08 -1.06 10.42
N GLY A 57 -4.05 -1.45 9.61
CA GLY A 57 -5.36 -0.79 9.50
C GLY A 57 -5.51 0.04 8.24
N ASP A 58 -6.74 0.46 7.95
CA ASP A 58 -7.07 1.21 6.76
C ASP A 58 -6.73 2.70 6.94
N SER A 59 -6.26 3.35 5.87
CA SER A 59 -6.12 4.81 5.75
C SER A 59 -5.06 5.46 6.65
N LEU A 60 -3.95 4.77 6.92
CA LEU A 60 -2.78 5.40 7.53
C LEU A 60 -2.07 6.30 6.52
N LEU A 61 -1.84 7.57 6.88
CA LEU A 61 -1.13 8.51 6.05
C LEU A 61 0.37 8.15 6.01
N ILE A 62 0.89 7.97 4.81
CA ILE A 62 2.31 7.86 4.49
C ILE A 62 2.77 9.23 4.00
N GLU A 63 3.83 9.74 4.58
CA GLU A 63 4.52 10.96 4.15
C GLU A 63 5.98 10.61 3.79
N ALA A 64 6.46 11.08 2.65
CA ALA A 64 7.84 10.90 2.24
C ALA A 64 8.43 12.23 1.76
N LEU A 65 9.55 12.65 2.35
CA LEU A 65 10.34 13.78 1.89
C LEU A 65 11.32 13.26 0.83
N VAL A 66 11.11 13.71 -0.40
CA VAL A 66 11.88 13.27 -1.57
C VAL A 66 12.85 14.36 -1.96
N GLY A 67 14.05 13.98 -2.36
CA GLY A 67 15.06 14.86 -2.92
C GLY A 67 15.71 14.31 -4.18
N ASP A 68 16.49 15.17 -4.84
CA ASP A 68 17.36 14.86 -5.97
C ASP A 68 18.63 15.73 -5.86
N THR A 69 19.77 15.19 -6.25
CA THR A 69 21.01 15.98 -6.36
C THR A 69 20.96 16.90 -7.57
N ASP A 70 20.32 16.45 -8.66
CA ASP A 70 20.18 17.17 -9.91
C ASP A 70 18.97 18.12 -9.82
N GLN A 71 19.24 19.35 -9.35
CA GLN A 71 18.21 20.31 -8.91
C GLN A 71 17.32 20.84 -10.04
N ASP A 72 17.67 20.62 -11.29
CA ASP A 72 16.91 21.08 -12.45
C ASP A 72 15.90 20.04 -12.94
N ASP A 73 15.96 18.82 -12.43
CA ASP A 73 15.09 17.73 -12.88
C ASP A 73 13.66 17.83 -12.34
N ILE A 74 12.73 17.28 -13.11
CA ILE A 74 11.34 17.08 -12.71
C ILE A 74 11.20 15.62 -12.30
N LEU A 75 10.88 15.38 -11.03
CA LEU A 75 10.67 14.03 -10.55
C LEU A 75 9.26 13.56 -10.90
N MET A 76 9.19 12.37 -11.49
CA MET A 76 7.98 11.61 -11.67
C MET A 76 7.90 10.58 -10.56
N GLY A 77 6.77 10.55 -9.85
CA GLY A 77 6.57 9.62 -8.76
C GLY A 77 5.26 8.87 -8.88
N ARG A 78 5.26 7.63 -8.41
CA ARG A 78 4.07 6.80 -8.33
C ARG A 78 4.06 5.94 -7.07
N TRP A 79 2.89 5.81 -6.48
CA TRP A 79 2.59 4.83 -5.44
C TRP A 79 2.06 3.56 -6.09
N LEU A 80 2.68 2.43 -5.77
CA LEU A 80 2.31 1.10 -6.24
C LEU A 80 1.85 0.26 -5.07
N ILE A 81 0.90 -0.64 -5.31
CA ILE A 81 0.45 -1.65 -4.35
C ILE A 81 0.75 -3.03 -4.96
N ASP A 82 1.71 -3.73 -4.37
CA ASP A 82 2.15 -5.05 -4.79
C ASP A 82 1.52 -6.14 -3.92
N TYR A 83 0.87 -7.12 -4.56
CA TYR A 83 0.26 -8.27 -3.90
C TYR A 83 1.29 -9.39 -3.76
N PRO A 84 1.41 -10.09 -2.61
CA PRO A 84 2.16 -11.33 -2.54
C PRO A 84 1.33 -12.53 -3.04
N PRO A 85 1.91 -13.43 -3.86
CA PRO A 85 3.22 -13.32 -4.50
C PRO A 85 3.23 -12.20 -5.55
N PHE A 86 4.37 -11.50 -5.72
CA PHE A 86 4.49 -10.41 -6.70
C PHE A 86 4.01 -10.90 -8.07
N ASP A 87 2.93 -10.29 -8.54
CA ASP A 87 2.34 -10.58 -9.83
C ASP A 87 2.22 -9.25 -10.57
N PRO A 88 2.99 -9.04 -11.65
CA PRO A 88 2.95 -7.79 -12.41
C PRO A 88 1.59 -7.53 -13.08
N SER A 89 0.71 -8.54 -13.19
CA SER A 89 -0.68 -8.37 -13.64
C SER A 89 -1.63 -7.94 -12.53
N LEU A 90 -1.22 -8.09 -11.26
CA LEU A 90 -2.01 -7.72 -10.07
C LEU A 90 -1.45 -6.51 -9.34
N SER A 91 -0.15 -6.23 -9.43
CA SER A 91 0.45 -4.99 -8.91
C SER A 91 -0.24 -3.78 -9.54
N ARG A 92 -0.72 -2.87 -8.69
CA ARG A 92 -1.54 -1.74 -9.15
C ARG A 92 -0.84 -0.42 -8.97
N LEU A 93 -1.00 0.43 -9.98
CA LEU A 93 -0.79 1.86 -9.85
C LEU A 93 -1.89 2.46 -8.97
N ALA A 94 -1.51 3.01 -7.83
CA ALA A 94 -2.44 3.62 -6.88
C ALA A 94 -2.58 5.13 -7.10
N GLN A 95 -1.45 5.82 -7.27
CA GLN A 95 -1.43 7.27 -7.47
C GLN A 95 -0.15 7.68 -8.21
N GLU A 96 -0.27 8.65 -9.11
CA GLU A 96 0.88 9.34 -9.73
C GLU A 96 0.94 10.79 -9.27
N PHE A 97 2.15 11.33 -9.26
CA PHE A 97 2.40 12.73 -8.98
C PHE A 97 3.67 13.21 -9.68
N ARG A 98 3.84 14.53 -9.71
CA ARG A 98 5.05 15.18 -10.23
C ARG A 98 5.56 16.17 -9.20
N LEU A 99 6.87 16.16 -8.96
CA LEU A 99 7.53 17.19 -8.18
C LEU A 99 8.32 18.08 -9.13
N PRO A 100 7.96 19.36 -9.28
CA PRO A 100 8.68 20.27 -10.15
C PRO A 100 10.09 20.53 -9.59
N SER A 101 10.99 20.97 -10.47
CA SER A 101 12.26 21.54 -10.03
C SER A 101 12.02 22.71 -9.07
N THR A 102 12.74 22.71 -7.96
CA THR A 102 12.68 23.73 -6.91
C THR A 102 13.97 24.55 -6.80
N GLY A 103 15.00 24.24 -7.60
CA GLY A 103 16.36 24.77 -7.42
C GLY A 103 16.97 24.40 -6.06
N ARG A 104 16.49 23.32 -5.45
CA ARG A 104 16.95 22.77 -4.17
C ARG A 104 16.98 21.26 -4.25
N ALA A 105 17.85 20.65 -3.43
CA ALA A 105 17.97 19.21 -3.39
C ALA A 105 16.70 18.53 -2.84
N GLU A 106 16.11 19.07 -1.77
CA GLU A 106 14.82 18.62 -1.28
C GLU A 106 13.68 19.17 -2.17
N ARG A 107 12.85 18.27 -2.70
CA ARG A 107 11.75 18.61 -3.62
C ARG A 107 10.44 18.86 -2.92
N GLY A 108 10.15 18.09 -1.87
CA GLY A 108 8.95 18.26 -1.07
C GLY A 108 8.44 16.96 -0.46
N VAL A 109 7.35 17.11 0.30
CA VAL A 109 6.68 15.99 0.97
C VAL A 109 5.56 15.46 0.08
N VAL A 110 5.66 14.20 -0.31
CA VAL A 110 4.60 13.45 -0.99
C VAL A 110 3.80 12.67 0.04
N ARG A 111 2.49 12.56 -0.21
CA ARG A 111 1.54 11.99 0.74
C ARG A 111 0.67 10.95 0.08
N PHE A 112 0.45 9.83 0.75
CA PHE A 112 -0.43 8.77 0.27
C PHE A 112 -1.10 8.06 1.43
N ALA A 113 -2.40 7.85 1.33
CA ALA A 113 -3.17 7.13 2.35
C ALA A 113 -3.78 5.88 1.69
N PRO A 114 -3.14 4.71 1.78
CA PRO A 114 -3.70 3.48 1.23
C PRO A 114 -5.04 3.16 1.89
N SER A 115 -6.01 2.82 1.05
CA SER A 115 -7.39 2.50 1.43
C SER A 115 -7.80 1.22 0.71
N CYS A 116 -8.26 0.23 1.48
CA CYS A 116 -8.73 -1.04 0.92
C CYS A 116 -9.91 -0.87 -0.03
N VAL A 117 -10.76 0.12 0.23
CA VAL A 117 -11.94 0.39 -0.58
C VAL A 117 -11.55 1.19 -1.81
N ASP A 118 -10.88 2.33 -1.64
CA ASP A 118 -10.64 3.27 -2.75
C ASP A 118 -9.58 2.76 -3.73
N HIS A 119 -8.59 2.01 -3.23
CA HIS A 119 -7.54 1.42 -4.06
C HIS A 119 -7.78 -0.07 -4.34
N LEU A 120 -8.96 -0.59 -3.93
CA LEU A 120 -9.38 -1.97 -4.16
C LEU A 120 -8.33 -2.99 -3.69
N ILE A 121 -7.75 -2.75 -2.52
CA ILE A 121 -6.74 -3.63 -1.93
C ILE A 121 -7.44 -4.89 -1.41
N ALA A 122 -7.08 -6.04 -1.97
CA ALA A 122 -7.70 -7.31 -1.61
C ALA A 122 -7.56 -7.58 -0.11
N THR A 123 -8.68 -7.83 0.56
CA THR A 123 -8.69 -8.18 1.98
C THR A 123 -8.51 -9.69 2.17
N GLY A 124 -7.99 -10.11 3.33
CA GLY A 124 -7.83 -11.53 3.66
C GLY A 124 -6.66 -12.24 2.98
N LEU A 125 -5.80 -11.51 2.26
CA LEU A 125 -4.51 -12.01 1.76
C LEU A 125 -3.36 -11.66 2.74
N ALA A 126 -2.18 -12.23 2.48
CA ALA A 126 -0.95 -11.79 3.13
C ALA A 126 -0.67 -10.30 2.85
N SER A 127 0.16 -9.68 3.70
CA SER A 127 0.53 -8.26 3.67
C SER A 127 0.90 -7.73 2.27
N HIS A 128 0.20 -6.71 1.76
CA HIS A 128 0.50 -6.09 0.45
C HIS A 128 1.59 -5.04 0.60
N ARG A 129 2.52 -4.91 -0.33
CA ARG A 129 3.56 -3.88 -0.22
C ARG A 129 3.11 -2.58 -0.86
N VAL A 130 3.29 -1.46 -0.18
CA VAL A 130 3.20 -0.13 -0.77
C VAL A 130 4.58 0.35 -1.16
N THR A 131 4.78 0.61 -2.44
CA THR A 131 6.06 1.02 -2.99
C THR A 131 5.97 2.45 -3.51
N LEU A 132 6.86 3.32 -3.05
CA LEU A 132 7.03 4.66 -3.63
C LEU A 132 8.09 4.58 -4.73
N SER A 133 7.68 4.64 -5.99
CA SER A 133 8.63 4.67 -7.11
C SER A 133 8.86 6.10 -7.57
N ILE A 134 10.13 6.50 -7.73
CA ILE A 134 10.52 7.85 -8.13
C ILE A 134 11.57 7.73 -9.24
N ALA A 135 11.41 8.56 -10.27
CA ALA A 135 12.30 8.61 -11.42
C ALA A 135 12.45 10.05 -11.92
N ASP A 136 13.55 10.32 -12.59
CA ASP A 136 13.86 11.57 -13.32
C ASP A 136 13.14 11.70 -14.68
N ARG A 137 12.28 10.74 -15.03
CA ARG A 137 11.63 10.61 -16.34
C ARG A 137 10.22 10.02 -16.23
N PRO A 138 9.37 10.19 -17.26
CA PRO A 138 8.08 9.52 -17.31
C PRO A 138 8.20 7.99 -17.22
N PHE A 139 7.32 7.36 -16.46
CA PHE A 139 7.19 5.90 -16.46
C PHE A 139 6.65 5.42 -17.81
N LEU A 140 7.21 4.32 -18.33
CA LEU A 140 6.79 3.64 -19.55
C LEU A 140 5.85 2.47 -19.26
#